data_AF-A0A819EYQ6-F1
#
_entry.id   AF-A0A819EYQ6-F1
#
_cell.length_a   1.000
_cell.length_b   1.000
_cell.length_c   1.000
_cell.angle_alpha   90.00
_cell.angle_beta   90.00
_cell.angle_gamma   90.00
#
_symmetry.space_group_name_H-M   'P 1'
#
loop_
_entity.id
_entity.type
_entity.pdbx_description
1 polymer ?
#
loop_
_entity_poly.entity_id
_entity_poly.type
_entity_poly.pdbx_seq_one_letter_code
_entity_poly.pdbx_strand_id
1 'polypeptide(L)'
;MGHQKSKLSNEQQPIEKEFTALTFSQIQYICRHTNLIDNEVCRRHDQFLKISKDGRLMKEQFTSILQEIWPTGNVHDFSNYLFNLCDKDQKGFLEFTEFIILNYQLNNGYY
;
A
#
# COMPACT_ATOMS: atom_id res chain seq x y z
N MET A 1 6.96 -33.55 38.16
CA MET A 1 7.63 -32.24 38.00
C MET A 1 8.38 -32.26 36.67
N GLY A 2 7.73 -31.81 35.61
CA GLY A 2 8.33 -31.77 34.27
C GLY A 2 8.31 -30.34 33.76
N HIS A 3 9.48 -29.71 33.69
CA HIS A 3 9.67 -28.44 33.00
C HIS A 3 10.80 -28.57 31.99
N GLN A 4 10.56 -27.93 30.84
CA GLN A 4 11.51 -27.52 29.80
C GLN A 4 11.89 -28.60 28.76
N LYS A 5 11.79 -28.39 27.44
CA LYS A 5 11.64 -27.17 26.61
C LYS A 5 10.81 -27.50 25.37
N SER A 6 9.72 -26.77 25.11
CA SER A 6 9.09 -26.73 23.79
C SER A 6 9.91 -25.80 22.89
N LYS A 7 10.46 -26.37 21.81
CA LYS A 7 11.01 -25.60 20.69
C LYS A 7 9.86 -24.77 20.10
N LEU A 8 9.90 -23.46 20.29
CA LEU A 8 9.14 -22.53 19.46
C LEU A 8 9.91 -22.42 18.15
N SER A 9 9.57 -23.31 17.22
CA SER A 9 9.93 -23.17 15.81
C SER A 9 9.37 -21.84 15.34
N ASN A 10 10.27 -20.95 14.92
CA ASN A 10 9.92 -19.69 14.27
C ASN A 10 9.49 -20.05 12.84
N GLU A 11 8.30 -20.64 12.70
CA GLU A 11 7.65 -20.84 11.41
C GLU A 11 7.14 -19.49 10.95
N GLN A 12 7.96 -18.79 10.16
CA GLN A 12 7.48 -17.69 9.35
C GLN A 12 6.39 -18.24 8.44
N GLN A 13 5.14 -17.90 8.74
CA GLN A 13 4.00 -18.16 7.87
C GLN A 13 4.35 -17.65 6.46
N PRO A 14 4.03 -18.40 5.39
CA PRO A 14 4.38 -18.00 4.03
C PRO A 14 3.79 -16.62 3.77
N ILE A 15 4.63 -15.65 3.38
CA ILE A 15 4.18 -14.33 2.95
C ILE A 15 3.18 -14.58 1.82
N GLU A 16 1.89 -14.37 2.09
CA GLU A 16 0.82 -14.64 1.15
C GLU A 16 1.07 -13.81 -0.11
N LYS A 17 1.28 -14.50 -1.24
CA LYS A 17 1.66 -13.88 -2.52
C LYS A 17 0.55 -13.05 -3.17
N GLU A 18 -0.64 -13.07 -2.58
CA GLU A 18 -1.85 -12.50 -3.18
C GLU A 18 -1.74 -11.00 -3.43
N PHE A 19 -1.17 -10.25 -2.49
CA PHE A 19 -1.07 -8.78 -2.57
C PHE A 19 0.32 -8.28 -2.98
N THR A 20 1.30 -9.18 -3.13
CA THR A 20 2.68 -8.83 -3.49
C THR A 20 3.00 -9.06 -4.96
N ALA A 21 2.10 -9.72 -5.71
CA ALA A 21 2.25 -9.95 -7.13
C ALA A 21 1.45 -8.90 -7.94
N LEU A 22 2.12 -8.26 -8.90
CA LEU A 22 1.47 -7.34 -9.83
C LEU A 22 1.08 -8.07 -11.12
N THR A 23 -0.22 -8.15 -11.38
CA THR A 23 -0.77 -8.81 -12.58
C THR A 23 -0.81 -7.86 -13.78
N PHE A 24 -0.80 -8.43 -14.99
CA PHE A 24 -0.96 -7.64 -16.23
C PHE A 24 -2.26 -6.83 -16.24
N SER A 25 -3.37 -7.40 -15.75
CA SER A 25 -4.66 -6.70 -15.67
C SER A 25 -4.60 -5.50 -14.71
N GLN A 26 -3.90 -5.60 -13.58
CA GLN A 26 -3.69 -4.48 -12.67
C GLN A 26 -2.83 -3.38 -13.32
N ILE A 27 -1.76 -3.73 -14.04
CA ILE A 27 -0.94 -2.77 -14.79
C ILE A 27 -1.80 -2.01 -15.79
N GLN A 28 -2.56 -2.73 -16.63
CA GLN A 28 -3.45 -2.10 -17.61
C GLN A 28 -4.50 -1.21 -16.95
N TYR A 29 -5.06 -1.63 -15.81
CA TYR A 29 -6.01 -0.80 -15.07
C TYR A 29 -5.37 0.50 -14.60
N ILE A 30 -4.16 0.44 -14.02
CA ILE A 30 -3.42 1.62 -13.55
C ILE A 30 -3.08 2.55 -14.72
N CYS A 31 -2.54 2.02 -15.82
CA CYS A 31 -2.20 2.80 -17.01
C CYS A 31 -3.43 3.44 -17.70
N ARG A 32 -4.64 2.93 -17.47
CA ARG A 32 -5.89 3.55 -17.97
C ARG A 32 -6.40 4.69 -17.08
N HIS A 33 -6.10 4.64 -15.79
CA HIS A 33 -6.57 5.61 -14.79
C HIS A 33 -5.49 6.63 -14.40
N THR A 34 -4.31 6.52 -15.00
CA THR A 34 -3.15 7.41 -14.82
C THR A 34 -2.45 7.57 -16.16
N ASN A 35 -1.55 8.55 -16.32
CA ASN A 35 -0.67 8.60 -17.51
C ASN A 35 0.65 7.84 -17.29
N LEU A 36 0.67 6.85 -16.39
CA LEU A 36 1.84 6.02 -16.18
C LEU A 36 1.97 4.98 -17.30
N ILE A 37 3.21 4.62 -17.63
CA ILE A 37 3.53 3.51 -18.52
C ILE A 37 3.96 2.29 -17.68
N ASP A 38 3.86 1.09 -18.25
CA ASP A 38 4.09 -0.19 -17.57
C ASP A 38 5.38 -0.21 -16.73
N ASN A 39 6.50 0.25 -17.29
CA ASN A 39 7.79 0.28 -16.59
C ASN A 39 7.77 1.17 -15.33
N GLU A 40 7.07 2.29 -15.37
CA GLU A 40 6.93 3.19 -14.23
C GLU A 40 6.00 2.58 -13.18
N VAL A 41 4.93 1.89 -13.59
CA VAL A 41 4.04 1.15 -12.68
C VAL A 41 4.84 0.06 -11.93
N CYS A 42 5.62 -0.75 -12.65
CA CYS A 42 6.49 -1.76 -12.04
C CYS A 42 7.49 -1.16 -11.06
N ARG A 43 8.15 -0.05 -11.43
CA ARG A 43 9.10 0.64 -10.56
C ARG A 43 8.44 1.17 -9.28
N ARG A 44 7.23 1.73 -9.39
CA ARG A 44 6.45 2.22 -8.24
C ARG A 44 6.01 1.06 -7.34
N HIS A 45 5.67 -0.08 -7.92
CA HIS A 45 5.33 -1.30 -7.17
C HIS A 45 6.52 -1.81 -6.35
N ASP A 46 7.73 -1.84 -6.94
CA ASP A 46 8.94 -2.22 -6.20
C ASP A 46 9.24 -1.26 -5.05
N GLN A 47 8.96 0.04 -5.22
CA GLN A 47 9.08 1.02 -4.15
C GLN A 47 8.02 0.81 -3.07
N PHE A 48 6.79 0.50 -3.44
CA PHE A 48 5.70 0.20 -2.51
C PHE A 48 6.03 -1.02 -1.63
N LEU A 49 6.57 -2.10 -2.20
CA LEU A 49 6.94 -3.29 -1.45
C LEU A 49 8.10 -3.08 -0.46
N LYS A 50 8.87 -1.99 -0.60
CA LYS A 50 9.85 -1.59 0.42
C LYS A 50 9.19 -0.99 1.66
N ILE A 51 8.01 -0.39 1.49
CA ILE A 51 7.22 0.23 2.57
C ILE A 51 6.29 -0.80 3.21
N SER A 52 5.59 -1.59 2.38
CA SER A 52 4.69 -2.65 2.80
C SER A 52 5.10 -3.99 2.17
N LYS A 53 5.81 -4.82 2.96
CA LYS A 53 6.37 -6.09 2.48
C LYS A 53 5.33 -7.16 2.15
N ASP A 54 4.14 -7.04 2.73
CA ASP A 54 3.01 -7.95 2.53
C ASP A 54 2.02 -7.43 1.48
N GLY A 55 2.31 -6.27 0.86
CA GLY A 55 1.48 -5.70 -0.20
C GLY A 55 0.24 -4.95 0.29
N ARG A 56 0.08 -4.80 1.61
CA ARG A 56 -1.08 -4.16 2.25
C ARG A 56 -0.63 -2.91 2.98
N LEU A 57 -1.10 -1.76 2.55
CA LEU A 57 -0.78 -0.49 3.20
C LEU A 57 -1.87 -0.15 4.22
N MET A 58 -1.54 -0.35 5.49
CA MET A 58 -2.44 -0.04 6.60
C MET A 58 -2.60 1.47 6.76
N LYS A 59 -3.69 1.87 7.40
CA LYS A 59 -4.06 3.28 7.60
C LYS A 59 -2.99 4.09 8.33
N GLU A 60 -2.33 3.48 9.32
CA GLU A 60 -1.25 4.10 10.09
C GLU A 60 -0.04 4.38 9.19
N GLN A 61 0.36 3.39 8.39
CA GLN A 61 1.47 3.53 7.43
C GLN A 61 1.16 4.58 6.37
N PHE A 62 -0.06 4.59 5.85
CA PHE A 62 -0.53 5.58 4.89
C PHE A 62 -0.48 7.01 5.47
N THR A 63 -0.91 7.19 6.72
CA THR A 63 -0.85 8.48 7.41
C THR A 63 0.59 8.97 7.56
N SER A 64 1.53 8.08 7.91
CA SER A 64 2.96 8.44 7.98
C SER A 64 3.52 8.88 6.63
N ILE A 65 3.19 8.19 5.53
CA ILE A 65 3.61 8.59 4.19
C ILE A 65 3.06 9.98 3.84
N LEU A 66 1.78 10.25 4.13
CA LEU A 66 1.20 11.57 3.86
C LEU A 66 1.86 12.68 4.70
N GLN A 67 2.26 12.40 5.93
CA GLN A 67 2.99 13.35 6.78
C GLN A 67 4.38 13.67 6.24
N GLU A 68 5.07 12.70 5.67
CA GLU A 68 6.37 12.93 5.00
C GLU A 68 6.24 13.82 3.76
N ILE A 69 5.12 13.69 3.02
CA ILE A 69 4.83 14.49 1.83
C ILE A 69 4.35 15.91 2.22
N TRP A 70 3.55 16.04 3.29
CA TRP A 70 2.99 17.30 3.78
C TRP A 70 3.31 17.54 5.27
N PRO A 71 4.57 17.88 5.60
CA PRO A 71 5.01 18.00 6.99
C PRO A 71 4.36 19.16 7.77
N THR A 72 3.73 20.12 7.10
CA THR A 72 3.18 21.34 7.71
C THR A 72 1.65 21.37 7.81
N GLY A 73 0.94 20.33 7.34
CA GLY A 73 -0.53 20.26 7.36
C GLY A 73 -1.12 19.48 8.55
N ASN A 74 -2.40 19.70 8.88
CA ASN A 74 -3.14 18.75 9.74
C ASN A 74 -3.52 17.52 8.91
N VAL A 75 -2.58 16.57 8.85
CA VAL A 75 -2.68 15.39 7.98
C VAL A 75 -3.60 14.32 8.56
N HIS A 76 -3.95 14.38 9.84
CA HIS A 76 -4.66 13.29 10.52
C HIS A 76 -6.10 13.14 10.04
N ASP A 77 -6.86 14.24 10.02
CA ASP A 77 -8.25 14.19 9.56
C ASP A 77 -8.33 13.97 8.03
N PHE A 78 -7.35 14.50 7.29
CA PHE A 78 -7.29 14.36 5.84
C PHE A 78 -6.84 12.96 5.40
N SER A 79 -5.90 12.32 6.10
CA SER A 79 -5.47 10.95 5.79
C SER A 79 -6.62 9.97 6.00
N ASN A 80 -7.44 10.15 7.03
CA ASN A 80 -8.64 9.36 7.28
C ASN A 80 -9.62 9.44 6.10
N TYR A 81 -9.89 10.66 5.62
CA TYR A 81 -10.79 10.88 4.49
C TYR A 81 -10.25 10.26 3.19
N LEU A 82 -8.98 10.52 2.85
CA LEU A 82 -8.36 9.98 1.64
C LEU A 82 -8.27 8.46 1.66
N PHE A 83 -7.96 7.86 2.81
CA PHE A 83 -7.90 6.41 2.94
C PHE A 83 -9.26 5.78 2.64
N ASN A 84 -10.34 6.30 3.24
CA ASN A 84 -11.70 5.80 3.02
C ASN A 84 -12.20 6.02 1.58
N LEU A 85 -11.72 7.07 0.90
CA LEU A 85 -12.03 7.29 -0.51
C LEU A 85 -11.41 6.21 -1.42
N CYS A 86 -10.27 5.67 -1.01
CA CYS A 86 -9.53 4.63 -1.73
C CYS A 86 -9.98 3.21 -1.37
N ASP A 87 -10.17 2.91 -0.09
CA ASP A 87 -10.60 1.60 0.45
C ASP A 87 -12.11 1.39 0.26
N LYS A 88 -12.56 1.30 -1.00
CA LYS A 88 -13.98 1.25 -1.36
C LYS A 88 -14.69 -0.01 -0.86
N ASP A 89 -13.94 -1.10 -0.72
CA ASP A 89 -14.39 -2.38 -0.21
C ASP A 89 -14.19 -2.54 1.31
N GLN A 90 -13.66 -1.52 1.98
CA GLN A 90 -13.50 -1.47 3.45
C GLN A 90 -12.67 -2.64 3.99
N LYS A 91 -11.58 -3.00 3.28
CA LYS A 91 -10.61 -4.02 3.69
C LYS A 91 -9.83 -3.61 4.94
N GLY A 92 -9.74 -2.30 5.21
CA GLY A 92 -8.88 -1.73 6.25
C GLY A 92 -7.41 -1.61 5.82
N PHE A 93 -7.10 -1.88 4.55
CA PHE A 93 -5.79 -1.69 3.94
C PHE A 93 -5.94 -1.31 2.47
N LEU A 94 -4.97 -0.56 1.95
CA LEU A 94 -4.87 -0.28 0.52
C LEU A 94 -3.93 -1.27 -0.15
N GLU A 95 -4.37 -1.80 -1.29
CA GLU A 95 -3.50 -2.51 -2.21
C GLU A 95 -2.69 -1.52 -3.05
N PHE A 96 -1.63 -2.03 -3.71
CA PHE A 96 -0.81 -1.19 -4.57
C PHE A 96 -1.61 -0.41 -5.62
N THR A 97 -2.62 -1.04 -6.24
CA THR A 97 -3.46 -0.41 -7.27
C THR A 97 -4.25 0.79 -6.74
N GLU A 98 -4.75 0.72 -5.51
CA GLU A 98 -5.48 1.83 -4.88
C GLU A 98 -4.53 2.96 -4.48
N PHE A 99 -3.40 2.58 -3.86
CA PHE A 99 -2.38 3.53 -3.45
C PHE A 99 -1.79 4.32 -4.62
N ILE A 100 -1.43 3.66 -5.73
CA ILE A 100 -0.73 4.31 -6.84
C ILE A 100 -1.62 5.31 -7.58
N ILE A 101 -2.91 5.02 -7.71
CA ILE A 101 -3.88 5.93 -8.35
C ILE A 101 -4.03 7.20 -7.50
N LEU A 102 -4.20 7.05 -6.19
CA LEU A 102 -4.28 8.19 -5.29
C LEU A 102 -2.98 9.00 -5.31
N ASN A 103 -1.84 8.33 -5.16
CA ASN A 103 -0.54 8.98 -5.18
C ASN A 103 -0.31 9.74 -6.49
N TYR A 104 -0.76 9.19 -7.62
CA TYR A 104 -0.70 9.88 -8.90
C TYR A 104 -1.58 11.13 -8.92
N GLN A 105 -2.82 11.06 -8.43
CA GLN A 105 -3.74 12.20 -8.37
C GLN A 105 -3.18 13.33 -7.50
N LEU A 106 -2.65 12.99 -6.32
CA LEU A 106 -2.00 13.90 -5.36
C LEU A 106 -0.82 14.67 -5.97
N ASN A 107 0.01 13.99 -6.77
CA ASN A 107 1.21 14.60 -7.34
C ASN A 107 0.97 15.34 -8.67
N ASN A 108 -0.17 15.13 -9.33
CA ASN A 108 -0.48 15.74 -10.65
C ASN A 108 -1.65 16.75 -10.61
N GLY A 109 -2.14 17.12 -9.42
CA GLY A 109 -2.95 18.32 -9.23
C GLY A 109 -4.43 18.22 -9.61
N TYR A 110 -5.04 17.03 -9.61
CA TYR A 110 -6.50 16.88 -9.78
C TYR A 110 -7.25 17.01 -8.44
N TYR A 111 -7.06 18.14 -7.75
CA TYR A 111 -7.83 18.53 -6.57
C TYR A 111 -8.47 19.90 -6.78
#